data_AF-A0A7X7U4W2-F1
#
_entry.id   AF-A0A7X7U4W2-F1
#
_cell.length_a   1.000
_cell.length_b   1.000
_cell.length_c   1.000
_cell.angle_alpha   90.00
_cell.angle_beta   90.00
_cell.angle_gamma   90.00
#
_symmetry.space_group_name_H-M   'P 1'
#
loop_
_entity.id
_entity.type
_entity.pdbx_description
1 polymer ?
#
loop_
_entity_poly.entity_id
_entity_poly.type
_entity_poly.pdbx_seq_one_letter_code
_entity_poly.pdbx_strand_id
1 'polypeptide(L)'
;LTPGVQILGPWQGNLSNRGERLGLERSQTGGDPAESAWLLVDEVIYSDASPWPAGSDGTGKALQRIQTDAAHSGSDPANWTVASPSPGMAP
;
A
#
# COMPACT_ATOMS: atom_id res chain seq x y z
N LEU A 1 -5.40 -14.87 12.04
CA LEU A 1 -6.24 -13.76 11.56
C LEU A 1 -6.55 -12.88 12.75
N THR A 2 -6.03 -11.66 12.79
CA THR A 2 -6.41 -10.69 13.83
C THR A 2 -7.87 -10.31 13.57
N PRO A 3 -8.81 -10.58 14.51
CA PRO A 3 -10.21 -10.24 14.29
C PRO A 3 -10.35 -8.72 14.07
N GLY A 4 -11.04 -8.30 13.01
CA GLY A 4 -11.41 -6.90 12.79
C GLY A 4 -10.64 -6.11 11.74
N VAL A 5 -9.66 -6.69 11.04
CA VAL A 5 -9.08 -6.01 9.86
C VAL A 5 -10.05 -6.13 8.68
N GLN A 6 -10.66 -5.02 8.29
CA GLN A 6 -11.56 -4.97 7.15
C GLN A 6 -10.75 -5.12 5.85
N ILE A 7 -10.87 -6.29 5.23
CA ILE A 7 -10.34 -6.52 3.88
C ILE A 7 -11.34 -5.92 2.90
N LEU A 8 -10.98 -4.82 2.25
CA LEU A 8 -11.77 -4.21 1.19
C LEU A 8 -11.40 -4.84 -0.15
N GLY A 9 -12.39 -5.37 -0.86
CA GLY A 9 -12.20 -6.03 -2.15
C GLY A 9 -13.43 -6.82 -2.62
N PRO A 10 -13.30 -7.54 -3.75
CA PRO A 10 -12.10 -7.63 -4.58
C PRO A 10 -11.87 -6.35 -5.40
N TRP A 11 -10.62 -5.88 -5.44
CA TRP A 11 -10.19 -4.91 -6.44
C TRP A 11 -10.33 -5.55 -7.82
N GLN A 12 -11.05 -4.91 -8.75
CA GLN A 12 -11.31 -5.46 -10.09
C GLN A 12 -10.24 -5.06 -11.13
N GLY A 13 -9.20 -4.32 -10.71
CA GLY A 13 -8.09 -3.92 -11.57
C GLY A 13 -6.87 -4.83 -11.46
N ASN A 14 -5.83 -4.46 -12.19
CA ASN A 14 -4.49 -5.05 -12.04
C ASN A 14 -3.54 -3.94 -11.62
N LEU A 15 -2.59 -4.28 -10.77
CA LEU A 15 -1.48 -3.39 -10.48
C LEU A 15 -0.41 -3.50 -11.57
N SER A 16 0.28 -2.41 -11.85
CA SER A 16 1.40 -2.36 -12.79
C SER A 16 2.58 -3.19 -12.29
N ASN A 17 3.11 -4.08 -13.12
CA ASN A 17 4.28 -4.88 -12.75
C ASN A 17 5.59 -4.05 -12.68
N ARG A 18 5.62 -2.86 -13.29
CA ARG A 18 6.84 -2.01 -13.35
C ARG A 18 6.87 -0.88 -12.31
N GLY A 19 5.70 -0.54 -11.78
CA GLY A 19 5.53 0.64 -10.94
C GLY A 19 4.27 1.42 -11.26
N GLU A 20 3.65 1.96 -10.22
CA GLU A 20 2.57 2.94 -10.27
C GLU A 20 2.46 3.66 -8.92
N ARG A 21 1.55 4.64 -8.86
CA ARG A 21 1.18 5.34 -7.63
C ARG A 21 -0.06 4.69 -7.00
N LEU A 22 0.04 4.29 -5.74
CA LEU A 22 -1.09 3.88 -4.91
C LEU A 22 -1.30 4.87 -3.78
N GLY A 23 -2.54 5.32 -3.62
CA GLY A 23 -2.96 6.18 -2.52
C GLY A 23 -3.94 5.45 -1.60
N LEU A 24 -3.70 5.53 -0.30
CA LEU A 24 -4.66 5.15 0.71
C LEU A 24 -5.40 6.41 1.15
N GLU A 25 -6.71 6.45 0.96
CA GLU A 25 -7.52 7.62 1.26
C GLU A 25 -8.59 7.27 2.31
N ARG A 26 -8.95 8.26 3.13
CA ARG A 26 -10.08 8.18 4.04
C ARG A 26 -11.03 9.34 3.81
N SER A 27 -12.32 9.12 4.02
CA SER A 27 -13.31 10.20 4.01
C SER A 27 -12.96 11.22 5.08
N GLN A 28 -12.98 12.51 4.72
CA GLN A 28 -12.95 13.59 5.69
C GLN A 28 -14.29 13.60 6.45
N THR A 29 -14.24 13.40 7.77
CA THR A 29 -15.42 13.51 8.63
C THR A 29 -15.54 14.94 9.16
N GLY A 30 -16.73 15.54 9.07
CA GLY A 30 -17.04 16.85 9.66
C GLY A 30 -17.20 18.03 8.71
N GLY A 31 -17.21 17.80 7.38
CA GLY A 31 -17.59 18.80 6.36
C GLY A 31 -19.07 18.74 5.98
N ASP A 32 -19.53 19.65 5.12
CA ASP A 32 -20.84 19.53 4.46
C ASP A 32 -20.91 18.18 3.73
N PRO A 33 -21.94 17.34 3.93
CA PRO A 33 -22.10 16.09 3.18
C PRO A 33 -22.07 16.26 1.65
N ALA A 34 -22.45 17.45 1.15
CA ALA A 34 -22.33 17.81 -0.26
C ALA A 34 -20.86 18.02 -0.72
N GLU A 35 -19.95 18.26 0.22
CA GLU A 35 -18.50 18.37 0.02
C GLU A 35 -17.79 17.14 0.59
N SER A 36 -18.16 15.96 0.11
CA SER A 36 -17.44 14.72 0.41
C SER A 36 -15.99 14.84 -0.10
N ALA A 37 -15.08 15.24 0.78
CA ALA A 37 -13.65 15.34 0.50
C ALA A 37 -12.90 14.09 1.00
N TRP A 38 -11.89 13.68 0.24
CA TRP A 38 -11.04 12.53 0.55
C TRP A 38 -9.68 13.02 1.01
N LEU A 39 -9.20 12.49 2.14
CA LEU A 39 -7.89 12.79 2.70
C LEU A 39 -6.93 11.65 2.38
N LEU A 40 -5.82 11.96 1.73
CA LEU A 40 -4.71 11.03 1.56
C LEU A 40 -4.11 10.70 2.93
N VAL A 41 -4.17 9.43 3.31
CA VAL A 41 -3.62 8.89 4.56
C VAL A 41 -2.17 8.48 4.35
N ASP A 42 -1.88 7.79 3.25
CA ASP A 42 -0.54 7.36 2.86
C ASP A 42 -0.47 7.18 1.33
N GLU A 43 0.74 7.19 0.80
CA GLU A 43 1.02 7.01 -0.61
C GLU A 43 2.28 6.18 -0.81
N VAL A 44 2.29 5.39 -1.88
CA VAL A 44 3.49 4.77 -2.41
C VAL A 44 3.56 4.97 -3.92
N ILE A 45 4.75 5.33 -4.41
CA ILE A 45 5.11 5.30 -5.83
C ILE A 45 6.16 4.20 -6.01
N TYR A 46 5.70 2.96 -6.21
CA TYR A 46 6.61 1.81 -6.26
C TYR A 46 7.25 1.65 -7.64
N SER A 47 8.38 0.93 -7.70
CA SER A 47 9.05 0.57 -8.95
C SER A 47 9.68 -0.82 -8.84
N ASP A 48 9.89 -1.46 -9.99
CA ASP A 48 10.73 -2.65 -10.17
C ASP A 48 12.25 -2.32 -10.24
N ALA A 49 12.61 -1.04 -10.25
CA ALA A 49 13.97 -0.56 -10.35
C ALA A 49 14.55 -0.07 -9.02
N SER A 50 15.88 -0.06 -8.94
CA SER A 50 16.62 0.55 -7.82
C SER A 50 16.14 1.99 -7.55
N PRO A 51 15.97 2.39 -6.28
CA PRO A 51 16.43 1.71 -5.06
C PRO A 51 15.40 0.77 -4.41
N TRP A 52 14.33 0.40 -5.11
CA TRP A 52 13.38 -0.58 -4.59
C TRP A 52 14.02 -1.97 -4.40
N PRO A 53 13.62 -2.72 -3.35
CA PRO A 53 14.12 -4.06 -3.12
C PRO A 53 13.90 -4.96 -4.33
N ALA A 54 14.99 -5.52 -4.86
CA ALA A 54 14.92 -6.45 -5.97
C ALA A 54 14.26 -7.77 -5.56
N GLY A 55 13.59 -8.43 -6.52
CA GLY A 55 13.11 -9.79 -6.36
C GLY A 55 11.64 -9.94 -5.97
N SER A 56 10.81 -8.90 -6.02
CA SER A 56 9.35 -9.03 -6.16
C SER A 56 8.94 -9.33 -7.61
N ASP A 57 9.72 -8.89 -8.60
CA ASP A 57 9.47 -9.17 -10.00
C ASP A 57 9.80 -10.63 -10.37
N GLY A 58 8.80 -11.36 -10.88
CA GLY A 58 8.96 -12.69 -11.45
C GLY A 58 9.26 -13.84 -10.47
N THR A 59 9.42 -13.60 -9.17
CA THR A 59 9.77 -14.64 -8.18
C THR A 59 8.59 -15.23 -7.42
N GLY A 60 7.39 -14.63 -7.56
CA GLY A 60 6.21 -14.95 -6.75
C GLY A 60 6.21 -14.32 -5.35
N LYS A 61 7.21 -13.48 -5.03
CA LYS A 61 7.24 -12.69 -3.78
C LYS A 61 6.56 -11.34 -3.98
N ALA A 62 6.13 -10.73 -2.89
CA ALA A 62 5.49 -9.42 -2.87
C ALA A 62 6.33 -8.39 -2.09
N LEU A 63 6.19 -7.12 -2.46
CA LEU A 63 6.63 -6.00 -1.63
C LEU A 63 5.72 -5.93 -0.39
N GLN A 64 6.33 -5.87 0.79
CA GLN A 64 5.66 -5.70 2.08
C GLN A 64 6.25 -4.51 2.82
N ARG A 65 5.36 -3.72 3.45
CA ARG A 65 5.71 -2.54 4.22
C ARG A 65 6.32 -2.94 5.56
N ILE A 66 7.44 -2.33 5.96
CA ILE A 66 8.12 -2.62 7.23
C ILE A 66 7.47 -1.81 8.37
N GLN A 67 7.28 -0.50 8.18
CA GLN A 67 6.68 0.41 9.16
C GLN A 67 5.53 1.20 8.55
N THR A 68 4.42 1.28 9.29
CA THR A 68 3.17 1.95 8.85
C THR A 68 2.87 3.22 9.66
N ASP A 69 3.78 3.65 10.53
CA ASP A 69 3.62 4.88 11.29
C ASP A 69 3.92 6.13 10.44
N ALA A 70 3.47 7.29 10.92
CA ALA A 70 3.58 8.55 10.18
C ALA A 70 5.02 9.05 9.96
N ALA A 71 6.01 8.49 10.66
CA ALA A 71 7.42 8.87 10.46
C ALA A 71 8.05 8.12 9.28
N HIS A 72 7.42 7.05 8.78
CA HIS A 72 7.97 6.21 7.71
C HIS A 72 7.06 6.21 6.48
N SER A 73 7.42 7.06 5.51
CA SER A 73 6.70 7.22 4.25
C SER A 73 6.57 5.91 3.46
N GLY A 74 5.46 5.77 2.73
CA GLY A 74 5.26 4.65 1.79
C GLY A 74 6.03 4.79 0.51
N SER A 75 6.39 6.02 0.16
CA SER A 75 7.24 6.32 -0.99
C SER A 75 8.74 6.18 -0.68
N ASP A 76 9.13 5.82 0.55
CA ASP A 76 10.52 5.48 0.88
C ASP A 76 10.81 4.00 0.59
N PRO A 77 11.65 3.67 -0.41
CA PRO A 77 11.95 2.29 -0.78
C PRO A 77 12.66 1.51 0.33
N ALA A 78 13.35 2.19 1.26
CA ALA A 78 13.99 1.54 2.42
C ALA A 78 12.98 0.99 3.44
N ASN A 79 11.72 1.43 3.36
CA ASN A 79 10.62 0.98 4.21
C ASN A 79 9.88 -0.25 3.63
N TRP A 80 10.48 -0.92 2.65
CA TRP A 80 9.90 -2.09 1.99
C TRP A 80 10.85 -3.28 2.03
N THR A 81 10.26 -4.47 2.10
CA THR A 81 10.97 -5.75 2.01
C THR A 81 10.26 -6.68 1.04
N VAL A 82 10.97 -7.73 0.61
CA VAL A 82 10.44 -8.75 -0.30
C VAL A 82 10.17 -10.02 0.49
N ALA A 83 8.89 -10.41 0.56
CA ALA A 83 8.43 -11.55 1.36
C ALA A 83 7.37 -12.37 0.63
N SER A 84 7.08 -13.57 1.15
CA SER A 84 5.98 -14.39 0.64
C SER A 84 4.65 -13.66 0.84
N PRO A 85 3.75 -13.61 -0.16
CA PRO A 85 2.47 -12.93 -0.03
C PRO A 85 1.65 -13.43 1.17
N SER A 86 1.18 -12.50 2.00
CA SER A 86 0.41 -12.79 3.23
C SER A 86 -0.88 -11.95 3.30
N PRO A 87 -1.75 -11.97 2.26
CA PRO A 87 -2.95 -11.15 2.24
C PRO A 87 -3.85 -11.41 3.46
N GLY A 88 -4.32 -10.34 4.10
CA GLY A 88 -5.17 -10.43 5.29
C GLY A 88 -4.44 -10.74 6.60
N MET A 89 -3.11 -10.79 6.59
CA MET A 89 -2.28 -10.80 7.79
C MET A 89 -1.66 -9.43 8.01
N ALA A 90 -1.57 -8.99 9.27
CA ALA A 90 -0.72 -7.86 9.61
C ALA A 90 0.75 -8.21 9.31
N PRO A 91 1.55 -7.26 8.77
CA PRO A 91 2.98 -7.45 8.58
C PRO A 91 3.72 -7.70 9.90
#